data_AF-A0A3D3DKG2-F1
#
_entry.id   AF-A0A3D3DKG2-F1
#
_cell.length_a   1.000
_cell.length_b   1.000
_cell.length_c   1.000
_cell.angle_alpha   90.00
_cell.angle_beta   90.00
_cell.angle_gamma   90.00
#
_symmetry.space_group_name_H-M   'P 1'
#
loop_
_entity.id
_entity.type
_entity.pdbx_description
1 polymer ?
#
loop_
_entity_poly.entity_id
_entity_poly.type
_entity_poly.pdbx_seq_one_letter_code
_entity_poly.pdbx_strand_id
1 'polypeptide(L)'
;MNAQPDNRARMRADAGAGGNGRRRPNGFTLIELILVMALLTVVVALTAPKLSRFFHGRTLDSEARRLLALTRSGQSRAVSEGVPMDLWVDAAAGEFGLAAEPSYEPSDPKAVEFALDSDLQIKVIGGTAAAAPASALPHSR
;
A
#
# COMPACT_ATOMS: atom_id res chain seq x y z
N MET A 1 71.43 -49.70 -59.58
CA MET A 1 70.94 -48.35 -59.86
C MET A 1 70.25 -47.82 -58.61
N ASN A 2 70.90 -46.90 -57.90
CA ASN A 2 70.40 -46.30 -56.66
C ASN A 2 70.13 -44.82 -56.96
N ALA A 3 68.93 -44.32 -56.66
CA ALA A 3 68.52 -42.96 -56.96
C ALA A 3 68.10 -42.27 -55.66
N GLN A 4 68.91 -41.32 -55.21
CA GLN A 4 68.47 -40.13 -54.47
C GLN A 4 69.65 -39.15 -54.35
N PRO A 5 69.51 -37.91 -54.84
CA PRO A 5 70.24 -36.80 -54.26
C PRO A 5 69.30 -35.89 -53.46
N ASP A 6 69.90 -35.45 -52.36
CA ASP A 6 69.46 -34.58 -51.28
C ASP A 6 69.30 -33.13 -51.78
N ASN A 7 68.32 -32.37 -51.27
CA ASN A 7 68.50 -30.92 -51.22
C ASN A 7 67.70 -30.26 -50.09
N ARG A 8 68.48 -29.78 -49.13
CA ARG A 8 68.13 -28.90 -48.02
C ARG A 8 67.65 -27.55 -48.54
N ALA A 9 66.34 -27.29 -48.48
CA ALA A 9 65.81 -25.94 -48.41
C ALA A 9 64.34 -25.97 -47.97
N ARG A 10 64.08 -25.71 -46.68
CA ARG A 10 62.89 -25.00 -46.14
C ARG A 10 62.81 -25.20 -44.62
N MET A 11 63.80 -24.65 -43.92
CA MET A 11 63.58 -24.16 -42.56
C MET A 11 63.33 -22.66 -42.69
N ARG A 12 62.08 -22.23 -42.49
CA ARG A 12 61.71 -20.90 -42.00
C ARG A 12 60.24 -20.88 -41.65
N ALA A 13 60.00 -20.28 -40.49
CA ALA A 13 58.75 -20.12 -39.78
C ALA A 13 57.62 -19.48 -40.62
N ASP A 14 56.39 -19.84 -40.30
CA ASP A 14 55.36 -18.88 -39.89
C ASP A 14 54.25 -19.67 -39.18
N ALA A 15 54.10 -19.52 -37.86
CA ALA A 15 53.46 -18.40 -37.19
C ALA A 15 51.93 -18.49 -37.25
N GLY A 16 51.34 -18.39 -36.07
CA GLY A 16 49.99 -18.85 -35.77
C GLY A 16 48.87 -18.06 -36.43
N ALA A 17 47.68 -18.65 -36.37
CA ALA A 17 46.46 -17.92 -36.07
C ALA A 17 45.37 -18.92 -35.68
N GLY A 18 45.40 -19.35 -34.42
CA GLY A 18 44.17 -19.68 -33.72
C GLY A 18 43.33 -18.40 -33.67
N GLY A 19 42.52 -18.20 -34.71
CA GLY A 19 41.53 -17.13 -34.79
C GLY A 19 40.41 -17.40 -33.80
N ASN A 20 40.72 -17.29 -32.52
CA ASN A 20 39.71 -17.16 -31.48
C ASN A 20 39.04 -15.82 -31.75
N GLY A 21 37.98 -15.84 -32.56
CA GLY A 21 37.14 -14.70 -32.86
C GLY A 21 36.61 -14.16 -31.54
N ARG A 22 37.36 -13.24 -30.94
CA ARG A 22 36.97 -12.49 -29.77
C ARG A 22 35.71 -11.73 -30.17
N ARG A 23 34.55 -12.33 -29.90
CA ARG A 23 33.27 -11.65 -29.91
C ARG A 23 33.44 -10.49 -28.95
N ARG A 24 33.59 -9.29 -29.51
CA ARG A 24 33.66 -8.08 -28.71
C ARG A 24 32.34 -8.01 -27.93
N PRO A 25 32.37 -7.87 -26.61
CA PRO A 25 31.14 -7.63 -25.87
C PRO A 25 30.54 -6.33 -26.40
N ASN A 26 29.34 -6.42 -26.96
CA ASN A 26 28.61 -5.24 -27.39
C ASN A 26 28.23 -4.45 -26.13
N GLY A 27 28.72 -3.21 -26.04
CA GLY A 27 28.32 -2.29 -24.98
C GLY A 27 26.93 -1.73 -25.25
N PHE A 28 26.24 -1.33 -24.19
CA PHE A 28 24.96 -0.63 -24.28
C PHE A 28 25.16 0.74 -24.92
N THR A 29 24.29 1.09 -25.86
CA THR A 29 24.31 2.42 -26.48
C THR A 29 23.61 3.44 -25.57
N LEU A 30 23.98 4.72 -25.68
CA LEU A 30 23.30 5.79 -24.93
C LEU A 30 21.79 5.81 -25.20
N ILE A 31 21.40 5.56 -26.45
CA ILE A 31 19.99 5.54 -26.85
C ILE A 31 19.22 4.41 -26.17
N GLU A 32 19.84 3.25 -25.97
CA GLU A 32 19.22 2.11 -25.28
C GLU A 32 18.97 2.43 -23.81
N LEU A 33 19.93 3.04 -23.11
CA LEU A 33 19.72 3.47 -21.72
C LEU A 33 18.62 4.53 -21.61
N ILE A 34 18.56 5.49 -22.53
CA ILE A 34 17.47 6.49 -22.55
C ILE A 34 16.12 5.82 -22.77
N LEU A 35 16.01 4.87 -23.70
CA LEU A 35 14.77 4.12 -23.94
C LEU A 35 14.36 3.27 -22.75
N VAL A 36 15.30 2.60 -22.08
CA VAL A 36 15.03 1.81 -20.88
C VAL A 36 14.54 2.72 -19.75
N MET A 37 15.22 3.85 -19.50
CA MET A 37 14.81 4.81 -18.48
C MET A 37 13.42 5.40 -18.78
N ALA A 38 13.14 5.74 -20.03
CA ALA A 38 11.83 6.22 -20.47
C ALA A 38 10.75 5.15 -20.24
N LEU A 39 11.01 3.90 -20.62
CA LEU A 39 10.07 2.79 -20.42
C LEU A 39 9.81 2.52 -18.93
N LEU A 40 10.86 2.47 -18.11
CA LEU A 40 10.73 2.31 -16.66
C LEU A 40 9.90 3.43 -16.04
N THR A 41 10.11 4.67 -16.49
CA THR A 41 9.37 5.84 -16.01
C THR A 41 7.87 5.71 -16.33
N VAL A 42 7.52 5.31 -17.56
CA VAL A 42 6.13 5.07 -17.96
C VAL A 42 5.50 3.95 -17.12
N VAL A 43 6.20 2.84 -16.93
CA VAL A 43 5.72 1.70 -16.13
C VAL A 43 5.46 2.12 -14.68
N VAL A 44 6.38 2.86 -14.06
CA VAL A 44 6.22 3.37 -12.69
C VAL A 44 5.04 4.34 -12.60
N ALA A 45 4.92 5.29 -13.53
CA ALA A 45 3.83 6.27 -13.56
C ALA A 45 2.45 5.60 -13.64
N LEU A 46 2.32 4.50 -14.37
CA LEU A 46 1.08 3.73 -14.49
C LEU A 46 0.81 2.81 -13.28
N THR A 47 1.85 2.39 -12.56
CA THR A 47 1.73 1.44 -11.43
C THR A 47 1.49 2.14 -10.09
N ALA A 48 2.07 3.33 -9.89
CA ALA A 48 1.93 4.12 -8.67
C ALA A 48 0.45 4.35 -8.21
N PRO A 49 -0.49 4.78 -9.07
CA PRO A 49 -1.89 4.99 -8.64
C PRO A 49 -2.61 3.69 -8.26
N LYS A 50 -2.24 2.54 -8.84
CA LYS A 50 -2.86 1.24 -8.51
C LYS A 50 -2.45 0.76 -7.12
N LEU A 51 -1.19 0.95 -6.76
CA LEU A 51 -0.67 0.56 -5.46
C LEU A 51 -1.25 1.45 -4.35
N SER A 52 -1.31 2.77 -4.57
CA SER A 52 -1.97 3.71 -3.66
C SER A 52 -3.44 3.33 -3.40
N ARG A 53 -4.23 3.04 -4.44
CA ARG A 53 -5.64 2.62 -4.28
C ARG A 53 -5.81 1.30 -3.53
N PHE A 54 -4.90 0.35 -3.69
CA PHE A 54 -4.94 -0.93 -2.96
C PHE A 54 -4.73 -0.75 -1.44
N PHE A 55 -3.89 0.20 -1.04
CA PHE A 55 -3.71 0.54 0.38
C PHE A 55 -4.98 1.18 0.98
N HIS A 56 -5.61 2.12 0.27
CA HIS A 56 -6.88 2.74 0.68
C HIS A 56 -8.03 1.72 0.80
N GLY A 57 -8.05 0.70 -0.06
CA GLY A 57 -9.06 -0.37 0.02
C GLY A 57 -8.89 -1.26 1.26
N ARG A 58 -7.64 -1.50 1.70
CA ARG A 58 -7.38 -2.31 2.90
C ARG A 58 -7.63 -1.55 4.20
N THR A 59 -7.33 -0.25 4.23
CA THR A 59 -7.67 0.60 5.39
C THR A 59 -9.17 0.74 5.58
N LEU A 60 -9.93 0.83 4.48
CA LEU A 60 -11.40 0.83 4.52
C LEU A 60 -11.99 -0.47 5.10
N ASP A 61 -11.51 -1.65 4.69
CA ASP A 61 -12.00 -2.93 5.23
C ASP A 61 -11.70 -3.07 6.73
N SER A 62 -10.52 -2.63 7.18
CA SER A 62 -10.19 -2.65 8.61
C SER A 62 -11.06 -1.71 9.44
N GLU A 63 -11.36 -0.51 8.94
CA GLU A 63 -12.23 0.44 9.65
C GLU A 63 -13.70 -0.03 9.64
N ALA A 64 -14.18 -0.61 8.54
CA ALA A 64 -15.50 -1.23 8.49
C ALA A 64 -15.65 -2.36 9.52
N ARG A 65 -14.61 -3.20 9.68
CA ARG A 65 -14.58 -4.25 10.71
C ARG A 65 -14.56 -3.67 12.13
N ARG A 66 -13.83 -2.58 12.34
CA ARG A 66 -13.75 -1.89 13.64
C ARG A 66 -15.10 -1.27 14.03
N LEU A 67 -15.77 -0.60 13.09
CA LEU A 67 -17.14 -0.11 13.25
C LEU A 67 -18.10 -1.25 13.61
N LEU A 68 -18.05 -2.37 12.88
CA LEU A 68 -18.91 -3.52 13.15
C LEU A 68 -18.64 -4.17 14.52
N ALA A 69 -17.37 -4.23 14.93
CA ALA A 69 -16.99 -4.69 16.26
C ALA A 69 -17.55 -3.77 17.36
N LEU A 70 -17.50 -2.46 17.16
CA LEU A 70 -18.11 -1.47 18.05
C LEU A 70 -19.62 -1.62 18.16
N THR A 71 -20.31 -1.74 17.03
CA THR A 71 -21.76 -1.92 17.03
C THR A 71 -22.16 -3.18 17.81
N ARG A 72 -21.43 -4.29 17.61
CA ARG A 72 -21.67 -5.53 18.36
C ARG A 72 -21.37 -5.38 19.85
N SER A 73 -20.29 -4.69 20.19
CA SER A 73 -19.95 -4.38 21.58
C SER A 73 -21.04 -3.54 22.24
N GLY A 74 -21.53 -2.50 21.56
CA GLY A 74 -22.61 -1.66 22.04
C GLY A 74 -23.93 -2.39 22.17
N GLN A 75 -24.26 -3.27 21.22
CA GLN A 75 -25.44 -4.14 21.36
C GLN A 75 -25.32 -5.05 22.59
N SER A 76 -24.17 -5.70 22.79
CA SER A 76 -23.93 -6.57 23.96
C SER A 76 -24.04 -5.79 25.26
N ARG A 77 -23.55 -4.55 25.27
CA ARG A 77 -23.62 -3.66 26.42
C ARG A 77 -25.04 -3.19 26.69
N ALA A 78 -25.78 -2.80 25.66
CA ALA A 78 -27.19 -2.42 25.78
C ALA A 78 -28.04 -3.56 26.35
N VAL A 79 -27.77 -4.81 25.94
CA VAL A 79 -28.46 -6.00 26.47
C VAL A 79 -28.07 -6.28 27.93
N SER A 80 -26.79 -6.14 28.28
CA SER A 80 -26.30 -6.49 29.62
C SER A 80 -26.64 -5.43 30.67
N GLU A 81 -26.60 -4.16 30.28
CA GLU A 81 -26.88 -3.03 31.17
C GLU A 81 -28.35 -2.60 31.12
N GLY A 82 -29.12 -3.06 30.13
CA GLY A 82 -30.55 -2.74 29.98
C GLY A 82 -30.82 -1.29 29.56
N VAL A 83 -29.81 -0.60 29.04
CA VAL A 83 -29.84 0.81 28.67
C VAL A 83 -29.51 0.95 27.17
N PRO A 84 -30.28 1.73 26.39
CA PRO A 84 -29.94 2.00 24.99
C PRO A 84 -28.54 2.62 24.84
N MET A 85 -27.85 2.27 23.76
CA MET A 85 -26.52 2.80 23.44
C MET A 85 -26.59 3.55 22.11
N ASP A 86 -26.08 4.77 22.08
CA ASP A 86 -25.97 5.63 20.90
C ASP A 86 -24.62 5.44 20.22
N LEU A 87 -24.66 5.05 18.96
CA LEU A 87 -23.52 5.05 18.05
C LEU A 87 -23.56 6.35 17.24
N TRP A 88 -22.60 7.23 17.49
CA TRP A 88 -22.51 8.52 16.81
C TRP A 88 -21.30 8.55 15.87
N VAL A 89 -21.41 9.42 14.86
CA VAL A 89 -20.40 9.59 13.81
C VAL A 89 -20.30 11.07 13.47
N ASP A 90 -19.13 11.66 13.70
CA ASP A 90 -18.76 12.97 13.19
C ASP A 90 -17.97 12.80 11.89
N ALA A 91 -18.66 12.99 10.77
CA ALA A 91 -18.08 12.92 9.43
C ALA A 91 -17.08 14.05 9.14
N ALA A 92 -17.19 15.20 9.81
CA ALA A 92 -16.34 16.36 9.56
C ALA A 92 -15.02 16.25 10.33
N ALA A 93 -15.06 15.76 11.57
CA ALA A 93 -13.89 15.45 12.37
C ALA A 93 -13.24 14.11 12.00
N GLY A 94 -14.00 13.21 11.36
CA GLY A 94 -13.56 11.84 11.13
C GLY A 94 -13.49 11.10 12.47
N GLU A 95 -14.52 11.19 13.28
CA GLU A 95 -14.57 10.54 14.59
C GLU A 95 -15.86 9.76 14.73
N PHE A 96 -15.81 8.65 15.46
CA PHE A 96 -16.99 7.86 15.77
C PHE A 96 -16.84 7.18 17.11
N GLY A 97 -17.95 6.93 17.78
CA GLY A 97 -17.94 6.42 19.13
C GLY A 97 -19.27 5.85 19.59
N LEU A 98 -19.22 5.22 20.74
CA LEU A 98 -20.38 4.59 21.39
C LEU A 98 -20.50 5.11 22.82
N ALA A 99 -21.71 5.53 23.19
CA ALA A 99 -22.05 5.95 24.56
C ALA A 99 -23.45 5.46 24.95
N ALA A 100 -23.75 5.33 26.24
CA ALA A 100 -25.12 5.15 26.71
C ALA A 100 -25.99 6.37 26.35
N GLU A 101 -27.27 6.14 26.07
CA GLU A 101 -28.20 7.23 25.78
C GLU A 101 -28.29 8.17 27.00
N PRO A 102 -28.06 9.49 26.84
CA PRO A 102 -28.01 10.45 27.95
C PRO A 102 -29.29 10.51 28.80
N SER A 103 -30.42 10.10 28.22
CA SER A 103 -31.73 9.99 28.87
C SER A 103 -31.74 9.00 30.05
N TYR A 104 -30.81 8.04 30.08
CA TYR A 104 -30.72 6.97 31.08
C TYR A 104 -29.55 7.14 32.06
N GLU A 105 -28.41 7.65 31.60
CA GLU A 105 -27.21 7.88 32.42
C GLU A 105 -26.55 9.20 32.00
N PRO A 106 -26.44 10.21 32.90
CA PRO A 106 -25.87 11.51 32.56
C PRO A 106 -24.39 11.48 32.18
N SER A 107 -23.66 10.42 32.54
CA SER A 107 -22.23 10.27 32.29
C SER A 107 -21.84 8.80 32.16
N ASP A 108 -21.37 8.41 30.98
CA ASP A 108 -20.93 7.04 30.70
C ASP A 108 -19.40 6.88 30.82
N PRO A 109 -18.87 6.31 31.92
CA PRO A 109 -17.43 6.12 32.11
C PRO A 109 -16.81 5.05 31.20
N LYS A 110 -17.62 4.29 30.46
CA LYS A 110 -17.16 3.28 29.50
C LYS A 110 -17.38 3.71 28.05
N ALA A 111 -17.67 4.99 27.81
CA ALA A 111 -17.74 5.54 26.46
C ALA A 111 -16.41 5.33 25.72
N VAL A 112 -16.48 4.96 24.45
CA VAL A 112 -15.29 4.71 23.61
C VAL A 112 -15.39 5.56 22.36
N GLU A 113 -14.30 6.25 22.05
CA GLU A 113 -14.16 7.16 20.92
C GLU A 113 -12.95 6.75 20.07
N PHE A 114 -13.11 6.87 18.76
CA PHE A 114 -12.06 6.55 17.81
C PHE A 114 -11.95 7.62 16.72
N ALA A 115 -10.71 8.04 16.48
CA ALA A 115 -10.34 8.83 15.34
C ALA A 115 -10.17 7.95 14.09
N LEU A 116 -10.66 8.47 12.97
CA LEU A 116 -10.54 7.93 11.64
C LEU A 116 -9.17 8.32 11.05
N ASP A 117 -8.59 7.43 10.26
CA ASP A 117 -7.32 7.70 9.57
C ASP A 117 -7.47 8.87 8.57
N SER A 118 -6.42 9.68 8.40
CA SER A 118 -6.42 10.88 7.55
C SER A 118 -6.71 10.60 6.07
N ASP A 119 -6.51 9.36 5.61
CA ASP A 119 -6.79 8.94 4.23
C ASP A 119 -8.25 8.49 4.01
N LEU A 120 -9.09 8.50 5.08
CA LEU A 120 -10.46 8.00 5.05
C LEU A 120 -11.48 9.11 5.33
N GLN A 121 -12.60 9.08 4.61
CA GLN A 121 -13.73 9.99 4.83
C GLN A 121 -15.01 9.19 5.06
N ILE A 122 -15.77 9.55 6.10
CA ILE A 122 -17.11 8.98 6.35
C ILE A 122 -18.17 9.98 5.87
N LYS A 123 -19.16 9.50 5.14
CA LYS A 123 -20.36 10.26 4.80
C LYS A 123 -21.60 9.52 5.28
N VAL A 124 -22.31 10.09 6.25
CA VAL A 124 -23.58 9.55 6.74
C VAL A 124 -24.70 9.97 5.78
N ILE A 125 -25.41 9.02 5.18
CA ILE A 125 -26.52 9.28 4.26
C ILE A 125 -27.83 8.97 5.00
N GLY A 126 -28.65 10.00 5.24
CA GLY A 126 -30.00 9.83 5.79
C GLY A 126 -30.11 9.66 7.31
N GLY A 127 -29.11 10.10 8.09
CA GLY A 127 -29.18 10.06 9.56
C GLY A 127 -30.02 11.20 10.13
N THR A 128 -30.88 10.89 11.10
CA THR A 128 -31.37 11.88 12.08
C THR A 128 -30.21 12.20 13.01
N ALA A 129 -29.79 13.46 13.08
CA ALA A 129 -28.78 13.90 14.04
C ALA A 129 -29.33 13.71 15.46
N ALA A 130 -28.98 12.60 16.11
CA ALA A 130 -29.12 12.48 17.55
C ALA A 130 -28.03 13.36 18.17
N ALA A 131 -28.40 14.19 19.15
CA ALA A 131 -27.48 15.09 19.83
C ALA A 131 -26.31 14.26 20.40
N ALA A 132 -25.09 14.58 19.97
CA ALA A 132 -23.90 13.94 20.50
C ALA A 132 -23.92 14.02 22.03
N PRO A 133 -23.57 12.93 22.75
CA PRO A 133 -23.52 12.97 24.21
C PRO A 133 -22.55 14.08 24.63
N ALA A 134 -22.90 14.86 25.66
CA ALA A 134 -22.13 16.03 26.09
C ALA A 134 -20.63 15.72 26.43
N SER A 135 -20.30 14.45 26.62
CA SER A 135 -18.94 13.95 26.80
C SER A 135 -18.08 13.94 25.53
N ALA A 136 -18.67 14.08 24.33
CA ALA A 136 -17.98 14.11 23.04
C ALA A 136 -17.57 15.54 22.61
N LEU A 137 -17.65 16.52 23.51
CA LEU A 137 -17.10 17.85 23.24
C LEU A 137 -15.57 17.76 23.16
N PRO A 138 -14.95 18.15 22.03
CA PRO A 138 -13.51 18.10 21.90
C PRO A 138 -12.87 19.01 22.95
N HIS A 139 -12.06 18.42 23.83
CA HIS A 139 -11.17 19.19 24.68
C HIS A 139 -10.09 19.83 23.79
N SER A 140 -10.38 21.05 23.32
CA SER A 140 -9.40 21.94 22.72
C SER A 140 -8.22 22.12 23.69
N ARG A 141 -7.04 21.69 23.26
CA ARG A 141 -5.77 22.16 23.80
C ARG A 141 -4.83 22.50 22.66
#